data_AF-A0A849MF51-F1
#
_entry.id   AF-A0A849MF51-F1
#
_cell.length_a   1.000
_cell.length_b   1.000
_cell.length_c   1.000
_cell.angle_alpha   90.00
_cell.angle_beta   90.00
_cell.angle_gamma   90.00
#
_symmetry.space_group_name_H-M   'P 1'
#
loop_
_entity.id
_entity.type
_entity.pdbx_description
1 polymer ?
#
loop_
_entity_poly.entity_id
_entity_poly.type
_entity_poly.pdbx_seq_one_letter_code
_entity_poly.pdbx_strand_id
1 'polypeptide(L)'
;MNSETYKTLFYKKSVITLLLLSYLISINILAGYIAVWLKFPSLWGNSQIFLDYAMPFGLTWALAHWPSMVLLSIPLLLLPHWNAKSIQRFRLICLCLFFILIYGVIEKIPFALFPAVDLFVALFFSLIIVPPDYKENPKLVISLLIFFSFILFSCSYYIYSKWQHQVPEIIKSNLMSGLFELKEIKVDTNYKKMIFSIELKQKIPQENVCQSAIKMSSALFNSYQFDKSYKKIAYIIFNSKQTGNREPPYPLGELEQYEEKGILQIGCYLKYK
;
A
#
# COMPACT_ATOMS: atom_id res chain seq x y z
N MET A 1 4.29 3.62 38.76
CA MET A 1 3.52 4.82 39.15
C MET A 1 2.29 4.36 39.91
N ASN A 2 2.03 4.90 41.10
CA ASN A 2 0.83 4.56 41.85
C ASN A 2 -0.41 5.22 41.22
N SER A 3 -1.56 4.55 41.33
CA SER A 3 -2.86 4.96 40.76
C SER A 3 -3.23 6.42 41.08
N GLU A 4 -2.89 6.92 42.27
CA GLU A 4 -3.13 8.32 42.66
C GLU A 4 -2.27 9.34 41.90
N THR A 5 -1.01 9.01 41.62
CA THR A 5 -0.08 9.88 40.87
C THR A 5 -0.49 9.98 39.40
N TYR A 6 -1.03 8.90 38.85
CA TYR A 6 -1.58 8.87 37.49
C TYR A 6 -2.85 9.71 37.38
N LYS A 7 -3.76 9.58 38.36
CA LYS A 7 -4.98 10.41 38.44
C LYS A 7 -4.63 11.89 38.52
N THR A 8 -3.75 12.29 39.45
CA THR A 8 -3.38 13.71 39.65
C THR A 8 -2.72 14.36 38.42
N LEU A 9 -1.91 13.60 37.66
CA LEU A 9 -1.29 14.12 36.43
C LEU A 9 -2.33 14.37 35.32
N PHE A 10 -3.29 13.46 35.16
CA PHE A 10 -4.37 13.56 34.17
C PHE A 10 -5.50 14.52 34.59
N TYR A 11 -5.61 14.89 35.86
CA TYR A 11 -6.65 15.82 36.36
C TYR A 11 -6.42 17.28 35.92
N LYS A 12 -5.23 17.63 35.41
CA LYS A 12 -4.97 18.98 34.89
C LYS A 12 -5.65 19.15 33.53
N LYS A 13 -6.54 20.14 33.44
CA LYS A 13 -7.30 20.51 32.22
C LYS A 13 -6.39 20.63 30.98
N SER A 14 -5.18 21.14 31.15
CA SER A 14 -4.15 21.24 30.10
C SER A 14 -3.61 19.90 29.61
N VAL A 15 -3.50 18.88 30.47
CA VAL A 15 -3.02 17.53 30.12
C VAL A 15 -4.11 16.78 29.36
N ILE A 16 -5.38 16.91 29.76
CA ILE A 16 -6.53 16.36 29.03
C ILE A 16 -6.62 16.96 27.63
N THR A 17 -6.51 18.28 27.50
CA THR A 17 -6.54 18.96 26.19
C THR A 17 -5.36 18.56 25.32
N LEU A 18 -4.15 18.43 25.89
CA LEU A 18 -2.95 17.99 25.17
C LEU A 18 -3.07 16.54 24.69
N LEU A 19 -3.62 15.66 25.52
CA LEU A 19 -3.88 14.26 25.17
C LEU A 19 -4.98 14.13 24.11
N LEU A 20 -6.00 14.98 24.17
CA LEU A 20 -7.04 15.04 23.14
C LEU A 20 -6.46 15.51 21.79
N LEU A 21 -5.61 16.55 21.82
CA LEU A 21 -4.93 17.05 20.63
C LEU A 21 -3.95 16.02 20.07
N SER A 22 -3.16 15.36 20.92
CA SER A 22 -2.23 14.32 20.47
C SER A 22 -2.94 13.06 20.00
N TYR A 23 -4.05 12.68 20.62
CA TYR A 23 -5.00 11.66 20.13
C TYR A 23 -5.47 12.03 18.73
N LEU A 24 -6.14 13.18 18.58
CA LEU A 24 -6.68 13.64 17.31
C LEU A 24 -5.59 13.69 16.22
N ILE A 25 -4.42 14.26 16.51
CA ILE A 25 -3.31 14.33 15.54
C ILE A 25 -2.78 12.94 15.17
N SER A 26 -2.49 12.08 16.15
CA SER A 26 -1.88 10.76 15.90
C SER A 26 -2.79 9.85 15.09
N ILE A 27 -4.09 9.97 15.30
CA ILE A 27 -5.11 9.14 14.69
C ILE A 27 -5.40 9.56 13.26
N ASN A 28 -5.47 10.88 13.05
CA ASN A 28 -5.61 11.45 11.74
C ASN A 28 -4.42 11.11 10.84
N ILE A 29 -3.21 11.08 11.40
CA ILE A 29 -2.01 10.62 10.70
C ILE A 29 -2.11 9.12 10.40
N LEU A 30 -2.45 8.29 11.38
CA LEU A 30 -2.54 6.83 11.21
C LEU A 30 -3.61 6.43 10.19
N ALA A 31 -4.78 7.06 10.23
CA ALA A 31 -5.87 6.81 9.29
C ALA A 31 -5.50 7.21 7.85
N GLY A 32 -4.83 8.36 7.67
CA GLY A 32 -4.30 8.78 6.38
C GLY A 32 -3.30 7.76 5.79
N TYR A 33 -2.39 7.23 6.62
CA TYR A 33 -1.44 6.21 6.16
C TYR A 33 -2.09 4.86 5.83
N ILE A 34 -3.07 4.42 6.64
CA ILE A 34 -3.83 3.18 6.38
C ILE A 34 -4.63 3.29 5.07
N ALA A 35 -5.22 4.45 4.79
CA ALA A 35 -5.99 4.69 3.57
C ALA A 35 -5.12 4.67 2.29
N VAL A 36 -3.95 5.31 2.34
CA VAL A 36 -2.95 5.25 1.26
C VAL A 36 -2.48 3.81 1.03
N TRP A 37 -2.32 3.06 2.11
CA TRP A 37 -1.84 1.69 2.08
C TRP A 37 -2.86 0.70 1.50
N LEU A 38 -4.13 0.83 1.85
CA LEU A 38 -5.21 -0.05 1.40
C LEU A 38 -5.72 0.24 -0.03
N LYS A 39 -5.21 1.29 -0.69
CA LYS A 39 -5.51 1.66 -2.09
C LYS A 39 -6.99 1.46 -2.47
N PHE A 40 -7.94 1.99 -1.71
CA PHE A 40 -9.37 1.83 -2.01
C PHE A 40 -9.69 2.28 -3.45
N PRO A 41 -9.84 1.40 -4.45
CA PRO A 41 -9.84 1.83 -5.85
C PRO A 41 -11.12 2.61 -6.22
N SER A 42 -12.19 2.39 -5.47
CA SER A 42 -13.51 2.98 -5.68
C SER A 42 -13.64 4.45 -5.27
N LEU A 43 -12.71 4.98 -4.46
CA LEU A 43 -12.63 6.42 -4.17
C LEU A 43 -11.70 7.15 -5.15
N TRP A 44 -10.93 6.40 -5.92
CA TRP A 44 -9.85 6.85 -6.80
C TRP A 44 -10.14 6.43 -8.23
N GLY A 45 -11.43 6.42 -8.59
CA GLY A 45 -11.89 6.08 -9.92
C GLY A 45 -11.14 6.89 -10.98
N ASN A 46 -11.01 6.32 -12.18
CA ASN A 46 -10.41 6.90 -13.39
C ASN A 46 -10.93 8.30 -13.80
N SER A 47 -11.82 8.90 -13.03
CA SER A 47 -12.43 10.19 -13.27
C SER A 47 -11.71 11.26 -12.45
N GLN A 48 -11.27 12.32 -13.13
CA GLN A 48 -10.64 13.55 -12.63
C GLN A 48 -11.52 14.39 -11.66
N ILE A 49 -12.44 13.77 -10.90
CA ILE A 49 -13.45 14.45 -10.09
C ILE A 49 -12.84 15.00 -8.78
N PHE A 50 -11.73 14.43 -8.33
CA PHE A 50 -11.09 14.81 -7.07
C PHE A 50 -9.57 14.96 -7.22
N LEU A 51 -9.13 15.92 -8.02
CA LEU A 51 -7.70 16.24 -8.18
C LEU A 51 -7.02 16.59 -6.83
N ASP A 52 -7.79 17.16 -5.90
CA ASP A 52 -7.33 17.49 -4.53
C ASP A 52 -7.16 16.25 -3.62
N TYR A 53 -7.65 15.07 -4.05
CA TYR A 53 -7.41 13.78 -3.39
C TYR A 53 -6.24 13.00 -4.00
N ALA A 54 -5.68 13.45 -5.14
CA ALA A 54 -4.54 12.82 -5.79
C ALA A 54 -3.22 13.05 -5.04
N MET A 55 -3.17 14.01 -4.11
CA MET A 55 -2.07 14.18 -3.16
C MET A 55 -2.51 13.73 -1.77
N PRO A 56 -2.03 12.58 -1.27
CA PRO A 56 -2.36 12.13 0.08
C PRO A 56 -1.56 12.94 1.08
N PHE A 57 -1.97 14.17 1.34
CA PHE A 57 -1.58 14.83 2.58
C PHE A 57 -2.43 14.21 3.68
N GLY A 58 -1.81 13.56 4.68
CA GLY A 58 -2.54 12.98 5.82
C GLY A 58 -3.47 13.98 6.54
N LEU A 59 -3.25 15.29 6.33
CA LEU A 59 -4.07 16.40 6.80
C LEU A 59 -5.45 16.53 6.11
N THR A 60 -5.60 16.22 4.82
CA THR A 60 -6.92 16.29 4.16
C THR A 60 -7.80 15.10 4.54
N TRP A 61 -7.19 13.93 4.73
CA TRP A 61 -7.85 12.76 5.31
C TRP A 61 -8.28 12.99 6.76
N ALA A 62 -7.46 13.66 7.58
CA ALA A 62 -7.80 14.07 8.95
C ALA A 62 -9.14 14.80 9.06
N LEU A 63 -9.43 15.66 8.07
CA LEU A 63 -10.64 16.46 8.01
C LEU A 63 -11.88 15.66 7.58
N ALA A 64 -11.73 14.43 7.09
CA ALA A 64 -12.86 13.55 6.76
C ALA A 64 -13.32 12.71 7.98
N HIS A 65 -12.42 12.44 8.92
CA HIS A 65 -12.70 11.63 10.14
C HIS A 65 -13.29 12.45 11.29
N TRP A 66 -13.34 13.78 11.19
CA TRP A 66 -13.75 14.64 12.30
C TRP A 66 -15.14 14.34 12.92
N PRO A 67 -16.22 13.93 12.20
CA PRO A 67 -17.53 13.79 12.82
C PRO A 67 -17.60 12.55 13.71
N SER A 68 -17.08 11.42 13.23
CA SER A 68 -16.98 10.17 13.98
C SER A 68 -15.96 10.28 15.12
N MET A 69 -14.84 10.98 14.90
CA MET A 69 -13.85 11.24 15.95
C MET A 69 -14.38 12.11 17.09
N VAL A 70 -15.15 13.17 16.78
CA VAL A 70 -15.79 13.99 17.82
C VAL A 70 -16.74 13.12 18.65
N LEU A 71 -17.56 12.29 18.01
CA LEU A 71 -18.48 11.39 18.70
C LEU A 71 -17.76 10.37 19.60
N LEU A 72 -16.62 9.82 19.15
CA LEU A 72 -15.84 8.84 19.93
C LEU A 72 -14.94 9.50 21.00
N SER A 73 -14.59 10.78 20.83
CA SER A 73 -13.77 11.50 21.81
C SER A 73 -14.49 11.74 23.14
N ILE A 74 -15.81 11.95 23.11
CA ILE A 74 -16.64 12.15 24.30
C ILE A 74 -16.60 10.94 25.24
N PRO A 75 -16.93 9.70 24.80
CA PRO A 75 -16.84 8.54 25.67
C PRO A 75 -15.40 8.28 26.13
N LEU A 76 -14.39 8.50 25.28
CA LEU A 76 -12.98 8.33 25.66
C LEU A 76 -12.53 9.27 26.78
N LEU A 77 -12.98 10.53 26.75
CA LEU A 77 -12.72 11.50 27.83
C LEU A 77 -13.41 11.12 29.14
N LEU A 78 -14.58 10.48 29.05
CA LEU A 78 -15.37 10.08 30.21
C LEU A 78 -14.97 8.72 30.78
N LEU A 79 -14.20 7.90 30.05
CA LEU A 79 -13.75 6.57 30.48
C LEU A 79 -13.17 6.52 31.90
N PRO A 80 -12.31 7.46 32.36
CA PRO A 80 -11.77 7.42 33.72
C PRO A 80 -12.84 7.53 34.83
N HIS A 81 -14.02 8.04 34.50
CA HIS A 81 -15.13 8.26 35.42
C HIS A 81 -16.17 7.13 35.38
N TRP A 82 -16.01 6.18 34.45
CA TRP A 82 -16.95 5.08 34.29
C TRP A 82 -16.57 3.89 35.18
N ASN A 83 -17.58 3.12 35.60
CA ASN A 83 -17.33 1.84 36.28
C ASN A 83 -16.84 0.77 35.28
N ALA A 84 -16.21 -0.29 35.79
CA ALA A 84 -15.62 -1.35 34.97
C ALA A 84 -16.62 -1.98 33.99
N LYS A 85 -17.89 -2.16 34.40
CA LYS A 85 -18.96 -2.73 33.57
C LYS A 85 -19.29 -1.84 32.36
N SER A 86 -19.34 -0.53 32.53
CA SER A 86 -19.59 0.42 31.44
C SER A 86 -18.41 0.51 30.48
N ILE A 87 -17.18 0.49 30.99
CA ILE A 87 -15.96 0.46 30.16
C ILE A 87 -15.92 -0.80 29.28
N GLN A 88 -16.25 -1.97 29.84
CA GLN A 88 -16.32 -3.21 29.08
C GLN A 88 -17.39 -3.18 27.98
N ARG A 89 -18.57 -2.65 28.30
CA ARG A 89 -19.66 -2.52 27.32
C ARG A 89 -19.24 -1.63 26.15
N PHE A 90 -18.60 -0.49 26.42
CA PHE A 90 -18.08 0.39 25.37
C PHE A 90 -17.08 -0.35 24.47
N ARG A 91 -16.11 -1.05 25.05
CA ARG A 91 -15.15 -1.85 24.29
C ARG A 91 -15.82 -2.94 23.46
N LEU A 92 -16.78 -3.66 24.03
CA LEU A 92 -17.51 -4.70 23.31
C LEU A 92 -18.31 -4.11 22.13
N ILE A 93 -18.99 -2.98 22.35
CA ILE A 93 -19.74 -2.28 21.29
C ILE A 93 -18.79 -1.85 20.17
N CYS A 94 -17.66 -1.23 20.49
CA CYS A 94 -16.69 -0.82 19.47
C CYS A 94 -16.15 -2.02 18.68
N LEU A 95 -15.88 -3.15 19.35
CA LEU A 95 -15.39 -4.37 18.71
C LEU A 95 -16.44 -5.00 17.79
N CYS A 96 -17.69 -5.12 18.24
CA CYS A 96 -18.78 -5.64 17.42
C CYS A 96 -19.03 -4.75 16.19
N LEU A 97 -19.07 -3.43 16.37
CA LEU A 97 -19.26 -2.49 15.26
C LEU A 97 -18.09 -2.53 14.27
N PHE A 98 -16.86 -2.67 14.75
CA PHE A 98 -15.68 -2.83 13.90
C PHE A 98 -15.80 -4.07 12.98
N PHE A 99 -16.17 -5.23 13.54
CA PHE A 99 -16.34 -6.44 12.76
C PHE A 99 -17.51 -6.34 11.76
N ILE A 100 -18.64 -5.74 12.16
CA ILE A 100 -19.77 -5.51 11.25
C ILE A 100 -19.34 -4.68 10.05
N LEU A 101 -18.61 -3.59 10.28
CA LEU A 101 -18.14 -2.71 9.21
C LEU A 101 -17.19 -3.46 8.27
N ILE A 102 -16.22 -4.21 8.82
CA ILE A 102 -15.24 -4.95 8.01
C ILE A 102 -15.87 -6.09 7.20
N TYR A 103 -16.75 -6.90 7.81
CA TYR A 103 -17.26 -8.11 7.15
C TYR A 103 -18.46 -7.87 6.21
N GLY A 104 -19.21 -6.78 6.39
CA GLY A 104 -20.47 -6.60 5.66
C GLY A 104 -20.63 -5.28 4.90
N VAL A 105 -19.87 -4.25 5.29
CA VAL A 105 -20.17 -2.87 4.85
C VAL A 105 -19.06 -2.31 3.97
N ILE A 106 -17.79 -2.58 4.27
CA ILE A 106 -16.66 -2.01 3.51
C ILE A 106 -16.70 -2.39 2.02
N GLU A 107 -17.11 -3.62 1.68
CA GLU A 107 -17.24 -4.06 0.28
C GLU A 107 -18.33 -3.31 -0.49
N LYS A 108 -19.38 -2.84 0.20
CA LYS A 108 -20.52 -2.14 -0.42
C LYS A 108 -20.39 -0.63 -0.35
N ILE A 109 -19.76 -0.13 0.70
CA ILE A 109 -19.59 1.31 1.00
C ILE A 109 -18.14 1.52 1.41
N PRO A 110 -17.28 1.94 0.48
CA PRO A 110 -15.86 2.24 0.74
C PRO A 110 -15.64 3.23 1.88
N PHE A 111 -16.58 4.17 2.05
CA PHE A 111 -16.59 5.13 3.14
C PHE A 111 -16.82 4.51 4.54
N ALA A 112 -17.20 3.24 4.64
CA ALA A 112 -17.32 2.52 5.91
C ALA A 112 -15.96 2.16 6.54
N LEU A 113 -14.86 2.27 5.77
CA LEU A 113 -13.51 2.12 6.31
C LEU A 113 -13.22 3.21 7.35
N PHE A 114 -13.71 4.44 7.13
CA PHE A 114 -13.47 5.57 8.02
C PHE A 114 -13.94 5.28 9.46
N PRO A 115 -15.22 4.98 9.72
CA PRO A 115 -15.68 4.63 11.05
C PRO A 115 -15.05 3.33 11.58
N ALA A 116 -14.61 2.40 10.72
CA ALA A 116 -13.92 1.19 11.17
C ALA A 116 -12.54 1.50 11.78
N VAL A 117 -11.74 2.32 11.11
CA VAL A 117 -10.44 2.80 11.65
C VAL A 117 -10.67 3.58 12.95
N ASP A 118 -11.72 4.40 12.99
CA ASP A 118 -12.04 5.22 14.15
C ASP A 118 -12.41 4.39 15.38
N LEU A 119 -13.23 3.34 15.19
CA LEU A 119 -13.59 2.40 16.25
C LEU A 119 -12.39 1.59 16.73
N PHE A 120 -11.51 1.17 15.81
CA PHE A 120 -10.28 0.48 16.16
C PHE A 120 -9.39 1.33 17.07
N VAL A 121 -9.25 2.60 16.72
CA VAL A 121 -8.46 3.55 17.48
C VAL A 121 -9.09 3.87 18.84
N ALA A 122 -10.41 4.05 18.90
CA ALA A 122 -11.11 4.25 20.16
C ALA A 122 -10.94 3.06 21.10
N LEU A 123 -10.95 1.83 20.57
CA LEU A 123 -10.60 0.63 21.34
C LEU A 123 -9.19 0.71 21.91
N PHE A 124 -8.21 1.04 21.06
CA PHE A 124 -6.81 1.13 21.46
C PHE A 124 -6.59 2.16 22.59
N PHE A 125 -7.11 3.37 22.44
CA PHE A 125 -6.96 4.39 23.47
C PHE A 125 -7.76 4.10 24.73
N SER A 126 -8.91 3.42 24.62
CA SER A 126 -9.63 2.98 25.82
C SER A 126 -8.77 2.08 26.71
N LEU A 127 -7.89 1.27 26.10
CA LEU A 127 -6.98 0.35 26.80
C LEU A 127 -5.76 1.06 27.38
N ILE A 128 -5.32 2.16 26.77
CA ILE A 128 -4.23 3.00 27.30
C ILE A 128 -4.71 3.83 28.49
N ILE A 129 -5.88 4.49 28.34
CA ILE A 129 -6.40 5.43 29.35
C ILE A 129 -6.85 4.70 30.61
N VAL A 130 -7.52 3.55 30.45
CA VAL A 130 -7.94 2.71 31.58
C VAL A 130 -7.50 1.27 31.33
N PRO A 131 -6.24 0.91 31.62
CA PRO A 131 -5.77 -0.45 31.41
C PRO A 131 -6.63 -1.43 32.24
N PRO A 132 -6.97 -2.61 31.69
CA PRO A 132 -7.67 -3.63 32.45
C PRO A 132 -6.80 -4.06 33.64
N ASP A 133 -7.36 -4.05 34.84
CA ASP A 133 -6.68 -4.61 36.01
C ASP A 133 -6.55 -6.13 35.82
N TYR A 134 -5.32 -6.64 35.91
CA TYR A 134 -4.97 -8.04 35.60
C TYR A 134 -5.80 -9.05 36.41
N LYS A 135 -6.25 -8.65 37.60
CA LYS A 135 -7.04 -9.50 38.49
C LYS A 135 -8.51 -9.57 38.15
N GLU A 136 -9.08 -8.59 37.44
CA GLU A 136 -10.53 -8.51 37.25
C GLU A 136 -11.01 -9.05 35.91
N ASN A 137 -10.18 -9.06 34.84
CA ASN A 137 -10.64 -9.49 33.50
C ASN A 137 -9.59 -10.23 32.64
N PRO A 138 -9.30 -11.50 32.96
CA PRO A 138 -8.35 -12.33 32.20
C PRO A 138 -8.75 -12.54 30.73
N LYS A 139 -10.06 -12.49 30.41
CA LYS A 139 -10.57 -12.69 29.04
C LYS A 139 -10.17 -11.57 28.07
N LEU A 140 -9.98 -10.34 28.55
CA LEU A 140 -9.62 -9.20 27.70
C LEU A 140 -8.13 -9.23 27.30
N VAL A 141 -7.27 -9.80 28.15
CA VAL A 141 -5.85 -10.00 27.86
C VAL A 141 -5.67 -11.00 26.72
N ILE A 142 -6.47 -12.08 26.72
CA ILE A 142 -6.50 -13.05 25.63
C ILE A 142 -6.98 -12.38 24.34
N SER A 143 -8.04 -11.56 24.39
CA SER A 143 -8.50 -10.78 23.22
C SER A 143 -7.43 -9.84 22.69
N LEU A 144 -6.69 -9.16 23.57
CA LEU A 144 -5.59 -8.27 23.19
C LEU A 144 -4.42 -9.02 22.57
N LEU A 145 -4.03 -10.16 23.14
CA LEU A 145 -2.98 -11.01 22.58
C LEU A 145 -3.35 -11.48 21.18
N ILE A 146 -4.57 -12.00 20.99
CA ILE A 146 -5.08 -12.40 19.67
C ILE A 146 -5.02 -11.21 18.70
N PHE A 147 -5.46 -10.03 19.15
CA PHE A 147 -5.48 -8.83 18.34
C PHE A 147 -4.06 -8.36 17.94
N PHE A 148 -3.10 -8.34 18.87
CA PHE A 148 -1.69 -8.05 18.59
C PHE A 148 -1.07 -9.10 17.67
N SER A 149 -1.41 -10.37 17.81
CA SER A 149 -0.98 -11.43 16.91
C SER A 149 -1.49 -11.21 15.48
N PHE A 150 -2.74 -10.77 15.31
CA PHE A 150 -3.26 -10.39 14.00
C PHE A 150 -2.52 -9.18 13.41
N ILE A 151 -2.26 -8.13 14.19
CA ILE A 151 -1.46 -6.99 13.72
C ILE A 151 -0.07 -7.45 13.27
N LEU A 152 0.63 -8.23 14.10
CA LEU A 152 1.95 -8.76 13.79
C LEU A 152 1.93 -9.58 12.50
N PHE A 153 0.95 -10.47 12.35
CA PHE A 153 0.78 -11.26 11.14
C PHE A 153 0.51 -10.39 9.90
N SER A 154 -0.38 -9.40 9.98
CA SER A 154 -0.66 -8.46 8.88
C SER A 154 0.56 -7.60 8.52
N CYS A 155 1.32 -7.13 9.50
CA CYS A 155 2.57 -6.41 9.29
C CYS A 155 3.64 -7.30 8.62
N SER A 156 3.80 -8.54 9.09
CA SER A 156 4.72 -9.51 8.49
C SER A 156 4.31 -9.84 7.05
N TYR A 157 3.02 -10.05 6.79
CA TYR A 157 2.50 -10.26 5.44
C TYR A 157 2.72 -9.04 4.54
N TYR A 158 2.52 -7.82 5.07
CA TYR A 158 2.80 -6.60 4.33
C TYR A 158 4.28 -6.52 3.93
N ILE A 159 5.19 -6.68 4.90
CA ILE A 159 6.63 -6.66 4.66
C ILE A 159 7.00 -7.74 3.63
N TYR A 160 6.46 -8.95 3.77
CA TYR A 160 6.66 -10.04 2.83
C TYR A 160 6.18 -9.70 1.42
N SER A 161 4.97 -9.15 1.28
CA SER A 161 4.45 -8.72 -0.02
C SER A 161 5.32 -7.62 -0.64
N LYS A 162 5.81 -6.65 0.14
CA LYS A 162 6.72 -5.61 -0.38
C LYS A 162 8.08 -6.18 -0.78
N TRP A 163 8.57 -7.15 -0.02
CA TRP A 163 9.82 -7.85 -0.30
C TRP A 163 9.73 -8.67 -1.59
N GLN A 164 8.62 -9.37 -1.82
CA GLN A 164 8.40 -10.13 -3.06
C GLN A 164 8.30 -9.27 -4.32
N HIS A 165 7.91 -8.00 -4.19
CA HIS A 165 7.76 -7.08 -5.32
C HIS A 165 8.94 -6.12 -5.51
N GLN A 166 10.11 -6.45 -4.97
CA GLN A 166 11.33 -5.68 -5.23
C GLN A 166 11.75 -5.82 -6.69
N VAL A 167 12.27 -4.72 -7.24
CA VAL A 167 12.83 -4.71 -8.59
C VAL A 167 14.06 -5.62 -8.59
N PRO A 168 14.12 -6.66 -9.44
CA PRO A 168 15.28 -7.54 -9.47
C PRO A 168 16.51 -6.81 -10.02
N GLU A 169 17.68 -7.17 -9.50
CA GLU A 169 18.96 -6.62 -9.94
C GLU A 169 19.33 -7.13 -11.35
N ILE A 170 20.01 -6.29 -12.13
CA ILE A 170 20.45 -6.66 -13.49
C ILE A 170 21.61 -7.67 -13.39
N ILE A 171 21.32 -8.94 -13.68
CA ILE A 171 22.30 -10.03 -13.69
C ILE A 171 23.22 -9.93 -14.93
N LYS A 172 22.64 -9.54 -16.07
CA LYS A 172 23.35 -9.44 -17.35
C LYS A 172 22.86 -8.23 -18.14
N SER A 173 23.73 -7.24 -18.33
CA SER A 173 23.44 -6.05 -19.14
C SER A 173 23.55 -6.34 -20.64
N ASN A 174 24.58 -7.08 -21.07
CA ASN A 174 24.80 -7.39 -22.49
C ASN A 174 24.00 -8.62 -22.92
N LEU A 175 23.08 -8.42 -23.87
CA LEU A 175 22.20 -9.44 -24.41
C LEU A 175 22.55 -9.72 -25.88
N MET A 176 22.35 -10.97 -26.33
CA MET A 176 22.58 -11.40 -27.72
C MET A 176 23.95 -10.96 -28.27
N SER A 177 25.04 -11.35 -27.60
CA SER A 177 26.41 -11.02 -28.00
C SER A 177 26.69 -9.51 -28.14
N GLY A 178 25.98 -8.67 -27.36
CA GLY A 178 26.17 -7.22 -27.34
C GLY A 178 25.32 -6.45 -28.34
N LEU A 179 24.40 -7.13 -29.06
CA LEU A 179 23.44 -6.47 -29.93
C LEU A 179 22.47 -5.59 -29.14
N PHE A 180 22.06 -6.04 -27.95
CA PHE A 180 21.17 -5.32 -27.05
C PHE A 180 21.84 -5.10 -25.69
N GLU A 181 21.58 -3.97 -25.06
CA GLU A 181 22.00 -3.67 -23.68
C GLU A 181 20.77 -3.39 -22.81
N LEU A 182 20.57 -4.18 -21.76
CA LEU A 182 19.58 -3.93 -20.73
C LEU A 182 20.05 -2.77 -19.84
N LYS A 183 19.30 -1.67 -19.86
CA LYS A 183 19.61 -0.45 -19.10
C LYS A 183 18.96 -0.42 -17.75
N GLU A 184 17.70 -0.86 -17.69
CA GLU A 184 16.89 -0.68 -16.50
C GLU A 184 15.79 -1.75 -16.43
N ILE A 185 15.47 -2.16 -15.21
CA ILE A 185 14.28 -2.95 -14.90
C ILE A 185 13.42 -2.09 -13.98
N LYS A 186 12.11 -1.99 -14.26
CA LYS A 186 11.13 -1.36 -13.38
C LYS A 186 10.01 -2.34 -13.08
N VAL A 187 9.50 -2.28 -11.86
CA VAL A 187 8.28 -2.99 -11.48
C VAL A 187 7.21 -1.96 -11.17
N ASP A 188 6.22 -1.89 -12.04
CA ASP A 188 5.01 -1.11 -11.81
C ASP A 188 3.99 -1.97 -11.07
N THR A 189 3.96 -1.82 -9.76
CA THR A 189 3.02 -2.53 -8.89
C THR A 189 1.57 -2.05 -9.04
N ASN A 190 1.31 -0.89 -9.66
CA ASN A 190 -0.05 -0.39 -9.86
C ASN A 190 -0.73 -1.10 -11.03
N TYR A 191 0.00 -1.28 -12.13
CA TYR A 191 -0.53 -1.93 -13.33
C TYR A 191 -0.11 -3.40 -13.48
N LYS A 192 0.58 -3.95 -12.47
CA LYS A 192 1.17 -5.30 -12.50
C LYS A 192 2.02 -5.51 -13.75
N LYS A 193 2.98 -4.61 -13.98
CA LYS A 193 3.89 -4.67 -15.12
C LYS A 193 5.34 -4.75 -14.66
N MET A 194 6.09 -5.66 -15.27
CA MET A 194 7.54 -5.70 -15.18
C MET A 194 8.10 -5.18 -16.50
N ILE A 195 8.81 -4.07 -16.43
CA ILE A 195 9.23 -3.28 -17.58
C ILE A 195 10.74 -3.37 -17.72
N PHE A 196 11.21 -3.75 -18.89
CA PHE A 196 12.62 -3.83 -19.25
C PHE A 196 12.94 -2.73 -20.26
N SER A 197 13.86 -1.83 -19.93
CA SER A 197 14.36 -0.80 -20.84
C SER A 197 15.63 -1.29 -21.52
N ILE A 198 15.59 -1.46 -22.83
CA ILE A 198 16.64 -2.12 -23.61
C ILE A 198 17.11 -1.19 -24.73
N GLU A 199 18.42 -1.04 -24.86
CA GLU A 199 19.05 -0.27 -25.93
C GLU A 199 19.53 -1.22 -27.03
N LEU A 200 19.13 -0.97 -28.28
CA LEU A 200 19.72 -1.62 -29.45
C LEU A 200 21.02 -0.87 -29.81
N LYS A 201 22.16 -1.59 -29.78
CA LYS A 201 23.50 -1.02 -29.98
C LYS A 201 23.95 -0.92 -31.43
N GLN A 202 23.37 -1.75 -32.28
CA GLN A 202 23.79 -1.87 -33.68
C GLN A 202 22.59 -1.77 -34.59
N LYS A 203 22.77 -1.14 -35.75
CA LYS A 203 21.74 -1.12 -36.78
C LYS A 203 21.61 -2.53 -37.36
N ILE A 204 20.39 -3.04 -37.40
CA ILE A 204 20.07 -4.33 -38.02
C ILE A 204 19.01 -4.12 -39.11
N PRO A 205 18.96 -4.99 -40.13
CA PRO A 205 17.92 -4.93 -41.15
C PRO A 205 16.53 -4.99 -40.52
N GLN A 206 15.59 -4.19 -41.04
CA GLN A 206 14.24 -4.05 -40.47
C GLN A 206 13.52 -5.39 -40.37
N GLU A 207 13.67 -6.27 -41.38
CA GLU A 207 13.10 -7.61 -41.37
C GLU A 207 13.58 -8.49 -40.20
N ASN A 208 14.77 -8.23 -39.66
CA ASN A 208 15.41 -9.05 -38.64
C ASN A 208 15.22 -8.51 -37.21
N VAL A 209 14.69 -7.29 -37.06
CA VAL A 209 14.54 -6.62 -35.76
C VAL A 209 13.62 -7.42 -34.84
N CYS A 210 12.41 -7.74 -35.31
CA CYS A 210 11.44 -8.43 -34.48
C CYS A 210 11.89 -9.85 -34.12
N GLN A 211 12.47 -10.59 -35.06
CA GLN A 211 12.95 -11.93 -34.76
C GLN A 211 14.07 -11.92 -33.72
N SER A 212 15.01 -10.98 -33.82
CA SER A 212 16.11 -10.82 -32.87
C SER A 212 15.61 -10.37 -31.49
N ALA A 213 14.67 -9.42 -31.48
CA ALA A 213 14.05 -8.90 -30.27
C ALA A 213 13.22 -9.96 -29.54
N ILE A 214 12.42 -10.77 -30.26
CA ILE A 214 11.63 -11.87 -29.66
C ILE A 214 12.55 -12.90 -29.00
N LYS A 215 13.63 -13.32 -29.67
CA LYS A 215 14.62 -14.26 -29.10
C LYS A 215 15.25 -13.69 -27.82
N MET A 216 15.63 -12.42 -27.86
CA MET A 216 16.20 -11.70 -26.71
C MET A 216 15.19 -11.58 -25.56
N SER A 217 13.98 -11.12 -25.83
CA SER A 217 12.93 -10.93 -24.81
C SER A 217 12.49 -12.27 -24.22
N SER A 218 12.42 -13.34 -25.00
CA SER A 218 12.13 -14.69 -24.49
C SER A 218 13.20 -15.15 -23.49
N ALA A 219 14.48 -15.00 -23.84
CA ALA A 219 15.58 -15.30 -22.93
C ALA A 219 15.51 -14.43 -21.66
N LEU A 220 15.28 -13.13 -21.83
CA LEU A 220 15.19 -12.17 -20.74
C LEU A 220 14.03 -12.48 -19.79
N PHE A 221 12.83 -12.68 -20.31
CA PHE A 221 11.63 -12.97 -19.53
C PHE A 221 11.75 -14.31 -18.77
N ASN A 222 12.50 -15.27 -19.30
CA ASN A 222 12.77 -16.54 -18.62
C ASN A 222 13.87 -16.42 -17.56
N SER A 223 14.88 -15.56 -17.76
CA SER A 223 15.95 -15.32 -16.78
C SER A 223 15.47 -14.54 -15.56
N TYR A 224 14.51 -13.64 -15.73
CA TYR A 224 13.93 -12.87 -14.64
C TYR A 224 12.58 -13.44 -14.23
N GLN A 225 12.60 -14.50 -13.40
CA GLN A 225 11.39 -15.04 -12.80
C GLN A 225 10.82 -14.04 -11.79
N PHE A 226 9.54 -13.69 -11.95
CA PHE A 226 8.79 -12.77 -11.12
C PHE A 226 7.37 -13.32 -10.95
N ASP A 227 6.54 -12.70 -10.12
CA ASP A 227 5.13 -13.12 -9.97
C ASP A 227 4.46 -13.23 -11.35
N LYS A 228 3.86 -14.40 -11.61
CA LYS A 228 3.15 -14.73 -12.86
C LYS A 228 1.97 -13.79 -13.12
N SER A 229 1.47 -13.11 -12.08
CA SER A 229 0.43 -12.11 -12.22
C SER A 229 0.89 -10.81 -12.89
N TYR A 230 2.20 -10.62 -13.07
CA TYR A 230 2.76 -9.44 -13.74
C TYR A 230 2.99 -9.68 -15.22
N LYS A 231 2.51 -8.75 -16.04
CA LYS A 231 2.83 -8.69 -17.47
C LYS A 231 4.27 -8.25 -17.67
N LYS A 232 5.02 -8.95 -18.51
CA LYS A 232 6.40 -8.58 -18.87
C LYS A 232 6.41 -7.80 -20.18
N ILE A 233 7.04 -6.64 -20.15
CA ILE A 233 7.10 -5.71 -21.28
C ILE A 233 8.55 -5.27 -21.49
N ALA A 234 9.05 -5.35 -22.71
CA ALA A 234 10.38 -4.84 -23.08
C ALA A 234 10.23 -3.64 -24.01
N TYR A 235 10.71 -2.47 -23.59
CA TYR A 235 10.84 -1.29 -24.43
C TYR A 235 12.21 -1.28 -25.09
N ILE A 236 12.23 -1.14 -26.41
CA ILE A 236 13.49 -1.04 -27.17
C ILE A 236 13.69 0.40 -27.63
N ILE A 237 14.86 0.94 -27.32
CA ILE A 237 15.32 2.28 -27.70
C ILE A 237 16.53 2.12 -28.62
N PHE A 238 16.61 2.93 -29.68
CA PHE A 238 17.79 3.00 -30.53
C PHE A 238 18.51 4.33 -30.31
N ASN A 239 19.83 4.27 -30.15
CA ASN A 239 20.68 5.43 -29.95
C ASN A 239 21.53 5.69 -31.20
N SER A 240 21.01 6.54 -32.08
CA SER A 240 21.63 6.92 -33.35
C SER A 240 23.01 7.59 -33.22
N LYS A 241 23.37 8.10 -32.03
CA LYS A 241 24.69 8.68 -31.78
C LYS A 241 25.82 7.65 -31.91
N GLN A 242 25.52 6.37 -31.66
CA GLN A 242 26.51 5.29 -31.80
C GLN A 242 26.81 4.95 -33.26
N THR A 243 25.90 5.28 -34.18
CA THR A 243 26.08 5.07 -35.63
C THR A 243 26.49 6.34 -36.38
N GLY A 244 26.97 7.37 -35.67
CA GLY A 244 27.43 8.63 -36.26
C GLY A 244 26.34 9.66 -36.58
N ASN A 245 25.06 9.37 -36.29
CA ASN A 245 23.96 10.31 -36.48
C ASN A 245 23.73 11.15 -35.22
N ARG A 246 23.47 12.46 -35.37
CA ARG A 246 23.32 13.38 -34.22
C ARG A 246 21.94 13.36 -33.56
N GLU A 247 21.02 12.53 -34.05
CA GLU A 247 19.68 12.44 -33.51
C GLU A 247 19.65 11.90 -32.06
N PRO A 248 18.70 12.36 -31.22
CA PRO A 248 18.52 11.84 -29.88
C PRO A 248 18.02 10.38 -29.92
N PRO A 249 18.27 9.59 -28.85
CA PRO A 249 17.71 8.26 -28.73
C PRO A 249 16.19 8.28 -28.91
N TYR A 250 15.66 7.33 -29.67
CA TYR A 250 14.22 7.24 -29.92
C TYR A 250 13.71 5.82 -29.71
N PRO A 251 12.44 5.68 -29.27
CA PRO A 251 11.84 4.36 -29.08
C PRO A 251 11.63 3.68 -30.44
N LEU A 252 12.04 2.42 -30.54
CA LEU A 252 11.66 1.53 -31.63
C LEU A 252 10.28 0.92 -31.39
N GLY A 253 9.88 0.77 -30.12
CA GLY A 253 8.59 0.24 -29.73
C GLY A 253 8.69 -0.73 -28.55
N GLU A 254 7.75 -1.66 -28.47
CA GLU A 254 7.65 -2.58 -27.33
C GLU A 254 7.42 -4.04 -27.74
N LEU A 255 7.83 -4.94 -26.84
CA LEU A 255 7.44 -6.36 -26.87
C LEU A 255 6.64 -6.66 -25.61
N GLU A 256 5.46 -7.25 -25.77
CA GLU A 256 4.58 -7.64 -24.67
C GLU A 256 4.43 -9.16 -24.64
N GLN A 257 4.62 -9.75 -23.46
CA GLN A 257 4.26 -11.14 -23.21
C GLN A 257 2.75 -11.25 -22.96
N TYR A 258 2.08 -12.11 -23.71
CA TYR A 258 0.65 -12.40 -23.54
C TYR A 258 0.40 -13.90 -23.61
N GLU A 259 -0.75 -14.33 -23.09
CA GLU A 259 -1.19 -15.72 -23.15
C GLU A 259 -2.31 -15.85 -24.18
N GLU A 260 -2.14 -16.78 -25.12
CA GLU A 260 -3.16 -17.12 -26.09
C GLU A 260 -3.35 -18.64 -26.06
N LYS A 261 -4.57 -19.09 -25.74
CA LYS A 261 -4.94 -20.51 -25.65
C LYS A 261 -4.03 -21.33 -24.71
N GLY A 262 -3.62 -20.75 -23.58
CA GLY A 262 -2.76 -21.44 -22.60
C GLY A 262 -1.26 -21.42 -22.95
N ILE A 263 -0.88 -20.77 -24.05
CA ILE A 263 0.50 -20.71 -24.52
C ILE A 263 0.99 -19.27 -24.42
N LEU A 264 2.14 -19.09 -23.75
CA LEU A 264 2.80 -17.79 -23.66
C LEU A 264 3.41 -17.42 -25.02
N GLN A 265 3.01 -16.27 -25.55
CA GLN A 265 3.51 -15.68 -26.78
C GLN A 265 4.13 -14.30 -26.49
N ILE A 266 4.91 -13.79 -27.45
CA ILE A 266 5.50 -12.44 -27.40
C ILE A 266 5.07 -11.68 -28.64
N GLY A 267 4.34 -10.60 -28.45
CA GLY A 267 3.98 -9.65 -29.50
C GLY A 267 5.16 -8.72 -29.75
N CYS A 268 5.49 -8.45 -31.01
CA CYS A 268 6.56 -7.52 -31.38
C CYS A 268 5.98 -6.32 -32.14
N TYR A 269 6.05 -5.14 -31.53
CA TYR A 269 5.56 -3.89 -32.10
C TYR A 269 6.71 -2.91 -32.26
N LEU A 270 7.64 -3.22 -33.17
CA LEU A 270 8.84 -2.42 -33.42
C LEU A 270 8.81 -1.76 -34.81
N LYS A 271 9.18 -0.48 -34.88
CA LYS A 271 9.26 0.29 -36.12
C LYS A 271 10.46 1.24 -36.07
N TYR A 272 11.29 1.21 -37.12
CA TYR A 272 12.32 2.24 -37.32
C TYR A 272 11.68 3.56 -37.77
N LYS A 273 12.28 4.67 -37.34
CA LYS A 273 11.99 5.98 -37.93
C LYS A 273 12.62 6.10 -39.31
#